data_AF-A0A2E7FZW1-F1
#
_entry.id   AF-A0A2E7FZW1-F1
#
_cell.length_a   1.000
_cell.length_b   1.000
_cell.length_c   1.000
_cell.angle_alpha   90.00
_cell.angle_beta   90.00
_cell.angle_gamma   90.00
#
_symmetry.space_group_name_H-M   'P 1'
#
loop_
_entity.id
_entity.type
_entity.pdbx_description
1 polymer ?
#
loop_
_entity_poly.entity_id
_entity_poly.type
_entity_poly.pdbx_seq_one_letter_code
_entity_poly.pdbx_strand_id
1 'polypeptide(L)'
;MTEDILDIRGWVRSGMDFLSENTIGMSRHWEYTDSVAWFLTEFLMCALMFAGIMGTLLVLLWMERKVLGRMMDRRGARTSLRSLWIGENGVTAGEWWNQLPFGTGVPIGMVNRALNDFAGNDHELESVSRVQNRGYHGVWWLLPGFFQNLADGMKFLTKEHMVPEKADHYVYEVAPFLIIATTVMCFVFIPLSPNYYANNSEMSILFLMAVFSVAPLGVFFAGWSSNNKYTLLGGIRSAAQLTAYEIPLLITVLSVVVISGSFNMIEVIEFQADSGVWNIFLLPLGGILFLVVMVAEVERIPFDMPEAEAELVEGWWTEYGGMRWGLMFASEYLRTYAACILFAHFFLGGWEAPFEDSIPFIENLPHIMWLLPKAWLIFFIFVWLRAALHRVRTDQILEFGWRWLLPLSLVNLVMATILRLWVYDGINGEWPILVPILITSIGLVLFVLLSIDEDPEALAAQTRPFSVQTTDVASPGQRRSD
;
A
#
# COMPACT_ATOMS: atom_id res chain seq x y z
N MET A 1 8.38 -16.12 22.80
CA MET A 1 8.22 -14.68 23.11
C MET A 1 9.60 -14.10 23.31
N THR A 2 10.22 -13.65 22.21
CA THR A 2 11.39 -12.78 22.27
C THR A 2 10.96 -11.47 22.95
N GLU A 3 11.70 -11.03 23.97
CA GLU A 3 11.41 -9.80 24.70
C GLU A 3 11.67 -8.59 23.79
N ASP A 4 10.66 -8.16 23.03
CA ASP A 4 10.73 -6.90 22.31
C ASP A 4 10.80 -5.75 23.33
N ILE A 5 11.74 -4.82 23.13
CA ILE A 5 11.94 -3.67 24.03
C ILE A 5 10.68 -2.80 24.11
N LEU A 6 9.84 -2.83 23.07
CA LEU A 6 8.59 -2.07 22.97
C LEU A 6 7.36 -2.94 23.29
N ASP A 7 7.06 -3.13 24.58
CA ASP A 7 5.80 -3.74 25.04
C ASP A 7 4.66 -2.71 25.16
N ILE A 8 4.23 -2.18 24.01
CA ILE A 8 3.18 -1.15 23.94
C ILE A 8 1.86 -1.70 24.51
N ARG A 9 1.50 -2.95 24.18
CA ARG A 9 0.25 -3.55 24.66
C ARG A 9 0.26 -3.76 26.17
N GLY A 10 1.37 -4.22 26.76
CA GLY A 10 1.50 -4.37 28.21
C GLY A 10 1.38 -3.04 28.95
N TRP A 11 2.01 -1.97 28.45
CA TRP A 11 1.89 -0.62 29.04
C TRP A 11 0.46 -0.09 28.97
N VAL A 12 -0.21 -0.25 27.83
CA VAL A 12 -1.61 0.14 27.67
C VAL A 12 -2.50 -0.66 28.61
N ARG A 13 -2.31 -1.98 28.66
CA ARG A 13 -3.11 -2.85 29.53
C ARG A 13 -2.96 -2.48 31.00
N SER A 14 -1.73 -2.32 31.48
CA SER A 14 -1.45 -1.89 32.85
C SER A 14 -2.08 -0.52 33.18
N GLY A 15 -2.01 0.43 32.25
CA GLY A 15 -2.66 1.73 32.40
C GLY A 15 -4.18 1.64 32.46
N MET A 16 -4.80 0.80 31.62
CA MET A 16 -6.26 0.62 31.60
C MET A 16 -6.77 -0.15 32.82
N ASP A 17 -6.02 -1.16 33.28
CA ASP A 17 -6.33 -1.88 34.52
C ASP A 17 -6.31 -0.91 35.71
N PHE A 18 -5.25 -0.09 35.84
CA PHE A 18 -5.17 0.95 36.88
C PHE A 18 -6.35 1.94 36.83
N LEU A 19 -6.75 2.39 35.63
CA LEU A 19 -7.88 3.30 35.49
C LEU A 19 -9.21 2.64 35.84
N SER A 20 -9.42 1.39 35.40
CA SER A 20 -10.66 0.64 35.64
C SER A 20 -10.82 0.32 37.13
N GLU A 21 -9.76 -0.15 37.78
CA GLU A 21 -9.75 -0.43 39.23
C GLU A 21 -10.09 0.81 40.06
N ASN A 22 -9.54 1.97 39.69
CA ASN A 22 -9.75 3.22 40.42
C ASN A 22 -11.09 3.93 40.10
N THR A 23 -11.85 3.45 39.11
CA THR A 23 -13.13 4.06 38.73
C THR A 23 -14.30 3.11 38.96
N ILE A 24 -14.32 1.99 38.25
CA ILE A 24 -15.41 0.99 38.29
C ILE A 24 -15.19 0.02 39.44
N GLY A 25 -13.94 -0.30 39.77
CA GLY A 25 -13.60 -1.16 40.91
C GLY A 25 -14.06 -0.59 42.25
N MET A 26 -14.15 0.74 42.39
CA MET A 26 -14.69 1.42 43.58
C MET A 26 -16.23 1.54 43.57
N SER A 27 -16.89 1.09 42.50
CA SER A 27 -18.35 1.18 42.33
C SER A 27 -19.05 -0.13 42.69
N ARG A 28 -20.40 -0.10 42.75
CA ARG A 28 -21.23 -1.30 42.93
C ARG A 28 -21.06 -2.33 41.79
N HIS A 29 -20.50 -1.92 40.66
CA HIS A 29 -20.31 -2.73 39.45
C HIS A 29 -18.89 -3.27 39.29
N TRP A 30 -18.18 -3.50 40.40
CA TRP A 30 -16.79 -3.98 40.41
C TRP A 30 -16.56 -5.27 39.59
N GLU A 31 -17.57 -6.12 39.43
CA GLU A 31 -17.50 -7.35 38.61
C GLU A 31 -17.19 -7.07 37.12
N TYR A 32 -17.50 -5.87 36.63
CA TYR A 32 -17.24 -5.50 35.22
C TYR A 32 -15.88 -4.81 35.01
N THR A 33 -15.08 -4.63 36.07
CA THR A 33 -13.80 -3.91 36.02
C THR A 33 -12.87 -4.49 34.95
N ASP A 34 -12.70 -5.81 34.93
CA ASP A 34 -11.81 -6.50 33.98
C ASP A 34 -12.32 -6.41 32.54
N SER A 35 -13.64 -6.53 32.36
CA SER A 35 -14.29 -6.45 31.04
C SER A 35 -14.16 -5.06 30.45
N VAL A 36 -14.32 -4.02 31.28
CA VAL A 36 -14.15 -2.63 30.85
C VAL A 36 -12.69 -2.31 30.56
N ALA A 37 -11.75 -2.77 31.41
CA ALA A 37 -10.33 -2.61 31.17
C ALA A 37 -9.90 -3.28 29.85
N TRP A 38 -10.44 -4.47 29.56
CA TRP A 38 -10.24 -5.17 28.28
C TRP A 38 -10.78 -4.37 27.11
N PHE A 39 -12.04 -3.93 27.15
CA PHE A 39 -12.62 -3.12 26.08
C PHE A 39 -11.83 -1.83 25.83
N LEU A 40 -11.42 -1.11 26.89
CA LEU A 40 -10.63 0.11 26.77
C LEU A 40 -9.23 -0.16 26.20
N THR A 41 -8.61 -1.28 26.58
CA THR A 41 -7.33 -1.72 26.03
C THR A 41 -7.45 -1.95 24.53
N GLU A 42 -8.43 -2.76 24.08
CA GLU A 42 -8.65 -3.02 22.65
C GLU A 42 -8.94 -1.74 21.86
N PHE A 43 -9.79 -0.86 22.42
CA PHE A 43 -10.14 0.41 21.78
C PHE A 43 -8.91 1.33 21.64
N LEU A 44 -8.11 1.47 22.70
CA LEU A 44 -6.92 2.31 22.67
C LEU A 44 -5.85 1.71 21.75
N MET A 45 -5.67 0.38 21.75
CA MET A 45 -4.75 -0.29 20.83
C MET A 45 -5.15 -0.10 19.38
N CYS A 46 -6.44 -0.16 19.04
CA CYS A 46 -6.93 0.16 17.70
C CYS A 46 -6.57 1.61 17.30
N ALA A 47 -6.78 2.57 18.21
CA ALA A 47 -6.45 3.97 17.96
C ALA A 47 -4.94 4.21 17.80
N LEU A 48 -4.11 3.58 18.64
CA LEU A 48 -2.65 3.67 18.57
C LEU A 48 -2.10 3.00 17.30
N MET A 49 -2.63 1.84 16.92
CA MET A 49 -2.27 1.16 15.67
C MET A 49 -2.60 2.03 14.46
N PHE A 50 -3.82 2.56 14.41
CA PHE A 50 -4.25 3.47 13.35
C PHE A 50 -3.36 4.72 13.28
N ALA A 51 -3.03 5.34 14.41
CA ALA A 51 -2.15 6.50 14.47
C ALA A 51 -0.72 6.18 14.00
N GLY A 52 -0.17 5.02 14.39
CA GLY A 52 1.16 4.56 13.96
C GLY A 52 1.23 4.30 12.45
N ILE A 53 0.21 3.62 11.91
CA ILE A 53 0.09 3.36 10.46
C ILE A 53 -0.06 4.67 9.69
N MET A 54 -0.92 5.58 10.15
CA MET A 54 -1.10 6.89 9.50
C MET A 54 0.18 7.74 9.56
N GLY A 55 0.90 7.72 10.68
CA GLY A 55 2.18 8.41 10.82
C GLY A 55 3.24 7.88 9.84
N THR A 56 3.32 6.56 9.68
CA THR A 56 4.26 5.92 8.74
C THR A 56 3.83 6.07 7.28
N LEU A 57 2.52 6.17 7.00
CA LEU A 57 2.00 6.43 5.65
C LEU A 57 2.47 7.77 5.09
N LEU A 58 2.58 8.81 5.92
CA LEU A 58 3.09 10.12 5.50
C LEU A 58 4.52 10.02 4.96
N VAL A 59 5.33 9.14 5.54
CA VAL A 59 6.70 8.84 5.07
C VAL A 59 6.65 8.16 3.71
N LEU A 60 5.74 7.19 3.51
CA LEU A 60 5.57 6.49 2.23
C LEU A 60 5.18 7.42 1.08
N LEU A 61 4.15 8.24 1.30
CA LEU A 61 3.71 9.25 0.32
C LEU A 61 4.84 10.22 -0.05
N TRP A 62 5.63 10.60 0.95
CA TRP A 62 6.80 11.44 0.74
C TRP A 62 7.92 10.72 -0.04
N MET A 63 8.16 9.44 0.24
CA MET A 63 9.16 8.63 -0.47
C MET A 63 8.79 8.41 -1.93
N GLU A 64 7.54 8.05 -2.24
CA GLU A 64 7.09 7.81 -3.62
C GLU A 64 7.40 8.99 -4.52
N ARG A 65 6.96 10.19 -4.13
CA ARG A 65 7.16 11.42 -4.92
C ARG A 65 8.63 11.65 -5.25
N LYS A 66 9.53 11.34 -4.31
CA LYS A 66 10.98 11.45 -4.51
C LYS A 66 11.55 10.38 -5.43
N VAL A 67 11.13 9.12 -5.25
CA VAL A 67 11.63 7.99 -6.03
C VAL A 67 11.21 8.12 -7.48
N LEU A 68 9.92 8.37 -7.71
CA LEU A 68 9.36 8.52 -9.05
C LEU A 68 9.95 9.76 -9.75
N GLY A 69 10.15 10.85 -9.02
CA GLY A 69 10.85 12.04 -9.53
C GLY A 69 12.30 11.76 -9.98
N ARG A 70 13.01 10.88 -9.28
CA ARG A 70 14.37 10.46 -9.65
C ARG A 70 14.38 9.49 -10.85
N MET A 71 13.48 8.50 -10.85
CA MET A 71 13.42 7.48 -11.91
C MET A 71 13.07 8.07 -13.28
N MET A 72 12.24 9.11 -13.32
CA MET A 72 11.82 9.76 -14.57
C MET A 72 12.82 10.81 -15.10
N ASP A 73 14.06 10.83 -14.60
CA ASP A 73 15.14 11.81 -14.87
C ASP A 73 14.66 13.29 -14.87
N ARG A 74 13.65 13.59 -14.03
CA ARG A 74 13.19 14.94 -13.73
C ARG A 74 13.98 15.45 -12.54
N ARG A 75 15.25 15.83 -12.76
CA ARG A 75 16.23 16.27 -11.74
C ARG A 75 15.83 17.44 -10.82
N GLY A 76 14.61 17.96 -10.92
CA GLY A 76 14.17 19.21 -10.32
C GLY A 76 12.79 19.18 -9.66
N ALA A 77 12.36 18.08 -9.05
CA ALA A 77 11.13 18.11 -8.25
C ALA A 77 11.45 17.86 -6.77
N ARG A 78 12.05 18.85 -6.11
CA ARG A 78 12.11 18.88 -4.64
C ARG A 78 11.76 20.29 -4.16
N THR A 79 10.54 20.43 -3.64
CA THR A 79 10.07 21.61 -2.90
C THR A 79 11.00 21.84 -1.72
N SER A 80 11.79 22.92 -1.73
CA SER A 80 12.64 23.27 -0.59
C SER A 80 11.77 23.52 0.65
N LEU A 81 12.30 23.33 1.85
CA LEU A 81 11.61 23.71 3.09
C LEU A 81 11.22 25.20 3.10
N ARG A 82 11.84 26.03 2.25
CA ARG A 82 11.57 27.46 2.08
C ARG A 82 10.28 27.74 1.29
N SER A 83 9.75 26.78 0.52
CA SER A 83 8.45 26.93 -0.16
C SER A 83 7.28 27.00 0.82
N LEU A 84 7.51 26.72 2.11
CA LEU A 84 6.53 26.93 3.18
C LEU A 84 6.22 28.42 3.39
N TRP A 85 7.11 29.33 2.99
CA TRP A 85 7.00 30.74 3.37
C TRP A 85 7.43 31.75 2.27
N ILE A 86 8.14 31.29 1.24
CA ILE A 86 8.43 32.01 0.00
C ILE A 86 7.38 31.64 -1.06
N GLY A 87 6.71 32.65 -1.63
CA GLY A 87 5.79 32.45 -2.76
C GLY A 87 6.53 32.19 -4.06
N GLU A 88 5.85 31.66 -5.07
CA GLU A 88 6.42 31.53 -6.41
C GLU A 88 6.85 32.91 -6.96
N ASN A 89 8.06 33.00 -7.55
CA ASN A 89 8.71 34.20 -8.14
C ASN A 89 9.50 35.15 -7.20
N GLY A 90 9.99 34.70 -6.03
CA GLY A 90 10.82 35.58 -5.17
C GLY A 90 10.04 36.74 -4.54
N VAL A 91 8.72 36.74 -4.70
CA VAL A 91 7.79 37.53 -3.92
C VAL A 91 7.12 36.52 -3.00
N THR A 92 7.09 36.79 -1.69
CA THR A 92 6.11 36.13 -0.80
C THR A 92 4.75 36.15 -1.50
N ALA A 93 3.92 35.12 -1.38
CA ALA A 93 2.64 34.99 -2.11
C ALA A 93 1.60 36.08 -1.73
N GLY A 94 1.96 37.36 -1.81
CA GLY A 94 1.47 38.42 -0.92
C GLY A 94 1.69 38.08 0.56
N GLU A 95 1.39 39.04 1.44
CA GLU A 95 1.08 38.73 2.84
C GLU A 95 -0.28 38.01 2.91
N TRP A 96 -0.42 36.83 2.29
CA TRP A 96 -1.70 36.09 2.21
C TRP A 96 -2.27 35.79 3.59
N TRP A 97 -1.41 35.69 4.60
CA TRP A 97 -1.82 35.55 6.00
C TRP A 97 -2.68 36.74 6.47
N ASN A 98 -2.58 37.93 5.87
CA ASN A 98 -3.48 39.05 6.17
C ASN A 98 -4.92 38.83 5.67
N GLN A 99 -5.15 37.84 4.79
CA GLN A 99 -6.48 37.45 4.32
C GLN A 99 -7.15 36.42 5.25
N LEU A 100 -6.44 35.89 6.25
CA LEU A 100 -7.02 34.95 7.21
C LEU A 100 -7.99 35.66 8.16
N PRO A 101 -9.21 35.12 8.33
CA PRO A 101 -10.20 35.73 9.22
C PRO A 101 -9.75 35.68 10.68
N PHE A 102 -10.27 36.63 11.47
CA PHE A 102 -10.06 36.71 12.93
C PHE A 102 -8.62 37.03 13.38
N GLY A 103 -7.77 37.61 12.53
CA GLY A 103 -6.42 38.03 12.92
C GLY A 103 -5.45 36.85 13.16
N THR A 104 -5.87 35.63 12.80
CA THR A 104 -5.08 34.40 12.91
C THR A 104 -3.83 34.38 12.03
N GLY A 105 -3.71 35.33 11.11
CA GLY A 105 -2.53 35.52 10.26
C GLY A 105 -1.35 36.24 10.91
N VAL A 106 -1.53 36.91 12.05
CA VAL A 106 -0.44 37.66 12.71
C VAL A 106 0.69 36.73 13.20
N PRO A 107 0.43 35.59 13.87
CA PRO A 107 1.48 34.67 14.28
C PRO A 107 2.21 34.06 13.07
N ILE A 108 1.47 33.73 12.02
CA ILE A 108 2.00 33.16 10.78
C ILE A 108 2.93 34.16 10.07
N GLY A 109 2.52 35.43 10.00
CA GLY A 109 3.33 36.52 9.46
C GLY A 109 4.61 36.77 10.26
N MET A 110 4.55 36.71 11.61
CA MET A 110 5.74 36.83 12.46
C MET A 110 6.73 35.70 12.24
N VAL A 111 6.26 34.46 12.17
CA VAL A 111 7.10 33.28 11.89
C VAL A 111 7.74 33.38 10.50
N ASN A 112 6.98 33.81 9.49
CA ASN A 112 7.49 33.96 8.13
C ASN A 112 8.57 35.05 8.04
N ARG A 113 8.34 36.22 8.67
CA ARG A 113 9.36 37.30 8.75
C ARG A 113 10.62 36.83 9.48
N ALA A 114 10.48 36.16 10.62
CA ALA A 114 11.62 35.63 11.36
C ALA A 114 12.42 34.59 10.54
N LEU A 115 11.74 33.75 9.76
CA LEU A 115 12.38 32.77 8.87
C LEU A 115 13.10 33.44 7.69
N ASN A 116 12.55 34.51 7.12
CA ASN A 116 13.21 35.29 6.07
C ASN A 116 14.43 36.05 6.59
N ASP A 117 14.33 36.65 7.78
CA ASP A 117 15.44 37.37 8.42
C ASP A 117 16.59 36.43 8.79
N PHE A 118 16.28 35.20 9.23
CA PHE A 118 17.29 34.22 9.61
C PHE A 118 17.91 33.48 8.41
N ALA A 119 17.13 33.17 7.37
CA ALA A 119 17.57 32.31 6.26
C ALA A 119 17.95 33.03 4.96
N GLY A 120 17.71 34.35 4.87
CA GLY A 120 18.01 35.21 3.73
C GLY A 120 17.12 34.98 2.51
N ASN A 121 16.90 36.05 1.72
CA ASN A 121 15.95 36.06 0.60
C ASN A 121 16.61 36.04 -0.80
N ASP A 122 17.93 36.23 -0.89
CA ASP A 122 18.66 36.31 -2.17
C ASP A 122 19.54 35.07 -2.42
N HIS A 123 19.58 34.61 -3.67
CA HIS A 123 20.43 33.50 -4.13
C HIS A 123 20.88 33.75 -5.57
N GLU A 124 22.14 33.44 -5.91
CA GLU A 124 22.72 33.64 -7.24
C GLU A 124 22.11 32.78 -8.38
N LEU A 125 21.10 31.94 -8.10
CA LEU A 125 20.52 31.00 -9.07
C LEU A 125 19.03 31.30 -9.25
N GLU A 126 18.57 31.32 -10.51
CA GLU A 126 17.21 31.70 -10.88
C GLU A 126 16.14 30.89 -10.14
N SER A 127 15.25 31.59 -9.43
CA SER A 127 14.01 31.01 -8.91
C SER A 127 12.97 30.92 -10.04
N VAL A 128 12.17 29.85 -10.00
CA VAL A 128 11.35 29.40 -11.14
C VAL A 128 10.32 30.43 -11.57
N SER A 129 10.55 31.02 -12.75
CA SER A 129 9.50 31.59 -13.59
C SER A 129 8.78 30.44 -14.33
N ARG A 130 7.46 30.54 -14.45
CA ARG A 130 6.57 29.51 -15.00
C ARG A 130 7.08 28.93 -16.33
N VAL A 131 7.13 27.60 -16.38
CA VAL A 131 7.32 26.76 -17.57
C VAL A 131 8.73 26.84 -18.20
N GLN A 132 9.72 26.27 -17.51
CA GLN A 132 10.85 25.48 -18.06
C GLN A 132 12.03 25.28 -17.09
N ASN A 133 11.88 25.48 -15.77
CA ASN A 133 12.88 25.01 -14.82
C ASN A 133 12.20 24.41 -13.59
N ARG A 134 12.32 23.08 -13.46
CA ARG A 134 11.75 22.29 -12.37
C ARG A 134 12.68 22.49 -11.16
N GLY A 135 12.11 22.97 -10.04
CA GLY A 135 12.86 23.43 -8.86
C GLY A 135 13.64 22.38 -8.06
N TYR A 136 14.92 22.69 -7.87
CA TYR A 136 15.70 22.34 -6.68
C TYR A 136 16.38 23.61 -6.17
N HIS A 137 16.52 23.78 -4.85
CA HIS A 137 17.77 24.25 -4.19
C HIS A 137 17.69 24.02 -2.67
N GLY A 138 18.71 23.35 -2.11
CA GLY A 138 19.03 23.36 -0.67
C GLY A 138 19.55 22.04 -0.06
N VAL A 139 20.57 22.15 0.81
CA VAL A 139 21.41 21.10 1.43
C VAL A 139 20.69 20.15 2.42
N TRP A 140 19.36 20.23 2.56
CA TRP A 140 18.60 19.44 3.54
C TRP A 140 17.88 18.24 2.92
N TRP A 141 18.62 17.35 2.27
CA TRP A 141 18.13 16.23 1.44
C TRP A 141 17.04 15.31 2.04
N LEU A 142 16.82 15.32 3.37
CA LEU A 142 15.99 14.37 4.11
C LEU A 142 14.58 14.86 4.52
N LEU A 143 14.24 16.16 4.47
CA LEU A 143 12.91 16.66 4.90
C LEU A 143 12.07 17.51 3.90
N PRO A 144 12.54 17.98 2.72
CA PRO A 144 11.74 18.82 1.85
C PRO A 144 10.49 18.08 1.34
N GLY A 145 9.32 18.72 1.43
CA GLY A 145 8.05 18.22 0.93
C GLY A 145 7.24 17.32 1.87
N PHE A 146 7.73 16.97 3.06
CA PHE A 146 7.01 16.08 4.00
C PHE A 146 5.64 16.67 4.41
N PHE A 147 5.60 17.96 4.75
CA PHE A 147 4.37 18.66 5.13
C PHE A 147 3.43 18.96 3.95
N GLN A 148 3.84 18.70 2.71
CA GLN A 148 2.94 18.85 1.55
C GLN A 148 1.74 17.91 1.66
N ASN A 149 1.95 16.68 2.14
CA ASN A 149 0.87 15.71 2.32
C ASN A 149 -0.18 16.21 3.32
N LEU A 150 0.28 16.89 4.39
CA LEU A 150 -0.62 17.52 5.36
C LEU A 150 -1.39 18.70 4.75
N ALA A 151 -0.70 19.54 3.96
CA ALA A 151 -1.34 20.66 3.25
C ALA A 151 -2.38 20.18 2.21
N ASP A 152 -2.08 19.12 1.46
CA ASP A 152 -3.01 18.49 0.51
C ASP A 152 -4.24 17.94 1.25
N GLY A 153 -4.04 17.28 2.40
CA GLY A 153 -5.14 16.83 3.27
C GLY A 153 -6.03 17.97 3.75
N MET A 154 -5.44 19.06 4.26
CA MET A 154 -6.18 20.26 4.68
C MET A 154 -6.94 20.93 3.53
N LYS A 155 -6.38 20.90 2.31
CA LYS A 155 -7.05 21.37 1.11
C LYS A 155 -8.28 20.53 0.79
N PHE A 156 -8.22 19.20 0.90
CA PHE A 156 -9.41 18.35 0.67
C PHE A 156 -10.51 18.60 1.72
N LEU A 157 -10.14 18.88 2.98
CA LEU A 157 -11.09 19.20 4.05
C LEU A 157 -11.83 20.52 3.85
N THR A 158 -11.18 21.51 3.25
CA THR A 158 -11.74 22.86 3.04
C THR A 158 -12.45 23.02 1.70
N LYS A 159 -12.24 22.09 0.76
CA LYS A 159 -12.89 22.10 -0.54
C LYS A 159 -14.40 21.82 -0.41
N GLU A 160 -15.17 22.53 -1.23
CA GLU A 160 -16.62 22.38 -1.30
C GLU A 160 -17.02 20.95 -1.68
N HIS A 161 -18.07 20.46 -1.02
CA HIS A 161 -18.72 19.20 -1.33
C HIS A 161 -19.84 19.42 -2.34
N MET A 162 -19.74 18.80 -3.50
CA MET A 162 -20.75 18.87 -4.56
C MET A 162 -21.29 17.47 -4.87
N VAL A 163 -22.61 17.32 -4.81
CA VAL A 163 -23.31 16.08 -5.19
C VAL A 163 -24.02 16.33 -6.51
N PRO A 164 -23.88 15.46 -7.53
CA PRO A 164 -24.61 15.60 -8.78
C PRO A 164 -26.14 15.51 -8.56
N GLU A 165 -26.91 16.39 -9.18
CA GLU A 165 -28.38 16.48 -8.97
C GLU A 165 -29.12 15.19 -9.36
N LYS A 166 -28.60 14.46 -10.35
CA LYS A 166 -29.19 13.21 -10.84
C LYS A 166 -28.56 11.96 -10.22
N ALA A 167 -27.59 12.10 -9.31
CA ALA A 167 -26.98 10.95 -8.64
C ALA A 167 -27.96 10.32 -7.64
N ASP A 168 -27.78 9.03 -7.36
CA ASP A 168 -28.43 8.40 -6.22
C ASP A 168 -27.76 8.91 -4.93
N HIS A 169 -28.40 9.89 -4.28
CA HIS A 169 -27.81 10.61 -3.16
C HIS A 169 -27.40 9.69 -2.00
N TYR A 170 -28.14 8.63 -1.70
CA TYR A 170 -27.80 7.76 -0.57
C TYR A 170 -26.58 6.90 -0.87
N VAL A 171 -26.58 6.23 -2.02
CA VAL A 171 -25.49 5.34 -2.40
C VAL A 171 -24.21 6.14 -2.70
N TYR A 172 -24.35 7.30 -3.34
CA TYR A 172 -23.24 8.20 -3.65
C TYR A 172 -22.52 8.66 -2.38
N GLU A 173 -23.27 8.99 -1.34
CA GLU A 173 -22.75 9.43 -0.06
C GLU A 173 -22.09 8.31 0.73
N VAL A 174 -22.68 7.10 0.72
CA VAL A 174 -22.21 5.97 1.52
C VAL A 174 -21.00 5.26 0.89
N ALA A 175 -20.88 5.23 -0.43
CA ALA A 175 -19.86 4.44 -1.11
C ALA A 175 -18.41 4.77 -0.67
N PRO A 176 -17.97 6.05 -0.58
CA PRO A 176 -16.63 6.37 -0.07
C PRO A 176 -16.39 5.89 1.36
N PHE A 177 -17.42 5.95 2.22
CA PHE A 177 -17.31 5.48 3.61
C PHE A 177 -17.18 3.96 3.70
N LEU A 178 -17.84 3.22 2.81
CA LEU A 178 -17.70 1.77 2.73
C LEU A 178 -16.27 1.37 2.32
N ILE A 179 -15.69 2.06 1.32
CA ILE A 179 -14.32 1.80 0.85
C ILE A 179 -13.28 2.12 1.93
N ILE A 180 -13.39 3.27 2.59
CA ILE A 180 -12.42 3.62 3.65
C ILE A 180 -12.60 2.74 4.89
N ALA A 181 -13.84 2.39 5.27
CA ALA A 181 -14.09 1.55 6.45
C ALA A 181 -13.49 0.15 6.28
N THR A 182 -13.68 -0.47 5.12
CA THR A 182 -13.07 -1.78 4.81
C THR A 182 -11.55 -1.69 4.75
N THR A 183 -11.01 -0.62 4.18
CA THR A 183 -9.56 -0.38 4.15
C THR A 183 -8.95 -0.23 5.54
N VAL A 184 -9.57 0.55 6.43
CA VAL A 184 -9.10 0.73 7.80
C VAL A 184 -9.23 -0.57 8.60
N MET A 185 -10.31 -1.33 8.36
CA MET A 185 -10.54 -2.63 9.02
C MET A 185 -9.44 -3.65 8.72
N CYS A 186 -8.77 -3.59 7.56
CA CYS A 186 -7.64 -4.48 7.25
C CYS A 186 -6.52 -4.38 8.30
N PHE A 187 -6.26 -3.18 8.82
CA PHE A 187 -5.18 -2.95 9.79
C PHE A 187 -5.46 -3.43 11.20
N VAL A 188 -6.71 -3.83 11.49
CA VAL A 188 -7.04 -4.44 12.79
C VAL A 188 -6.32 -5.77 12.97
N PHE A 189 -6.14 -6.51 11.87
CA PHE A 189 -5.57 -7.85 11.86
C PHE A 189 -4.11 -7.90 11.40
N ILE A 190 -3.50 -6.75 11.07
CA ILE A 190 -2.10 -6.64 10.69
C ILE A 190 -1.29 -6.21 11.93
N PRO A 191 -0.48 -7.12 12.51
CA PRO A 191 0.41 -6.78 13.61
C PRO A 191 1.64 -6.00 13.09
N LEU A 192 2.22 -5.14 13.92
CA LEU A 192 3.46 -4.40 13.60
C LEU A 192 4.68 -4.92 14.37
N SER A 193 4.45 -5.50 15.54
CA SER A 193 5.43 -6.22 16.36
C SER A 193 4.68 -7.26 17.21
N PRO A 194 5.39 -8.24 17.82
CA PRO A 194 4.78 -9.22 18.71
C PRO A 194 3.90 -8.61 19.82
N ASN A 195 4.23 -7.40 20.29
CA ASN A 195 3.51 -6.70 21.36
C ASN A 195 2.82 -5.40 20.88
N TYR A 196 2.80 -5.15 19.56
CA TYR A 196 2.13 -4.01 18.97
C TYR A 196 1.20 -4.44 17.83
N TYR A 197 -0.04 -4.73 18.21
CA TYR A 197 -1.13 -5.12 17.32
C TYR A 197 -2.47 -4.70 17.93
N ALA A 198 -3.50 -4.57 17.09
CA ALA A 198 -4.84 -4.20 17.56
C ALA A 198 -5.56 -5.43 18.12
N ASN A 199 -5.78 -6.46 17.30
CA ASN A 199 -6.42 -7.70 17.72
C ASN A 199 -5.66 -8.90 17.12
N ASN A 200 -5.52 -9.98 17.91
CA ASN A 200 -4.95 -11.24 17.47
C ASN A 200 -6.04 -12.33 17.54
N SER A 201 -6.69 -12.59 16.40
CA SER A 201 -7.69 -13.64 16.25
C SER A 201 -7.08 -14.87 15.58
N GLU A 202 -7.53 -16.08 15.96
CA GLU A 202 -7.11 -17.34 15.33
C GLU A 202 -7.37 -17.34 13.81
N MET A 203 -8.39 -16.61 13.34
CA MET A 203 -8.80 -16.53 11.93
C MET A 203 -8.42 -15.20 11.28
N SER A 204 -7.38 -14.52 11.76
CA SER A 204 -6.98 -13.18 11.31
C SER A 204 -6.81 -13.08 9.80
N ILE A 205 -6.13 -14.04 9.16
CA ILE A 205 -5.92 -14.04 7.70
C ILE A 205 -7.25 -14.20 6.95
N LEU A 206 -8.14 -15.08 7.43
CA LEU A 206 -9.44 -15.30 6.81
C LEU A 206 -10.32 -14.04 6.86
N PHE A 207 -10.38 -13.38 8.01
CA PHE A 207 -11.10 -12.12 8.16
C PHE A 207 -10.53 -11.03 7.26
N LEU A 208 -9.21 -10.90 7.21
CA LEU A 208 -8.54 -9.93 6.36
C LEU A 208 -8.88 -10.17 4.88
N MET A 209 -8.82 -11.41 4.40
CA MET A 209 -9.23 -11.77 3.04
C MET A 209 -10.70 -11.44 2.77
N ALA A 210 -11.61 -11.72 3.71
CA ALA A 210 -13.03 -11.38 3.55
C ALA A 210 -13.29 -9.86 3.47
N VAL A 211 -12.46 -9.04 4.14
CA VAL A 211 -12.54 -7.59 4.05
C VAL A 211 -12.06 -7.08 2.69
N PHE A 212 -11.04 -7.70 2.11
CA PHE A 212 -10.60 -7.41 0.74
C PHE A 212 -11.73 -7.63 -0.28
N SER A 213 -12.53 -8.69 -0.11
CA SER A 213 -13.69 -9.03 -0.97
C SER A 213 -14.80 -7.99 -1.03
N VAL A 214 -14.86 -7.06 -0.08
CA VAL A 214 -15.91 -6.03 -0.04
C VAL A 214 -15.57 -4.83 -0.94
N ALA A 215 -14.28 -4.60 -1.23
CA ALA A 215 -13.84 -3.45 -2.00
C ALA A 215 -14.44 -3.35 -3.43
N PRO A 216 -14.55 -4.44 -4.23
CA PRO A 216 -15.18 -4.38 -5.55
C PRO A 216 -16.61 -3.84 -5.53
N LEU A 217 -17.38 -4.16 -4.48
CA LEU A 217 -18.74 -3.66 -4.30
C LEU A 217 -18.76 -2.15 -4.04
N GLY A 218 -17.83 -1.65 -3.22
CA GLY A 218 -17.67 -0.22 -2.97
C GLY A 218 -17.38 0.57 -4.25
N VAL A 219 -16.46 0.06 -5.05
CA VAL A 219 -16.07 0.64 -6.35
C VAL A 219 -17.25 0.66 -7.33
N PHE A 220 -17.99 -0.45 -7.41
CA PHE A 220 -19.18 -0.53 -8.25
C PHE A 220 -20.27 0.45 -7.81
N PHE A 221 -20.56 0.55 -6.51
CA PHE A 221 -21.55 1.48 -5.98
C PHE A 221 -21.17 2.95 -6.19
N ALA A 222 -19.89 3.30 -6.05
CA ALA A 222 -19.38 4.64 -6.39
C ALA A 222 -19.60 4.95 -7.87
N GLY A 223 -19.30 4.00 -8.75
CA GLY A 223 -19.50 4.13 -10.20
C GLY A 223 -20.97 4.26 -10.61
N TRP A 224 -21.85 3.44 -10.05
CA TRP A 224 -23.28 3.42 -10.35
C TRP A 224 -24.03 4.64 -9.82
N SER A 225 -23.79 5.00 -8.55
CA SER A 225 -24.53 6.09 -7.88
C SER A 225 -24.27 7.46 -8.50
N SER A 226 -23.11 7.64 -9.13
CA SER A 226 -22.71 8.86 -9.83
C SER A 226 -23.58 9.23 -11.05
N ASN A 227 -24.41 8.30 -11.55
CA ASN A 227 -25.30 8.50 -12.71
C ASN A 227 -24.62 9.12 -13.96
N ASN A 228 -23.35 8.78 -14.18
CA ASN A 228 -22.59 9.13 -15.37
C ASN A 228 -22.15 7.83 -16.07
N LYS A 229 -22.43 7.72 -17.38
CA LYS A 229 -22.13 6.50 -18.15
C LYS A 229 -20.63 6.19 -18.20
N TYR A 230 -19.78 7.22 -18.25
CA TYR A 230 -18.33 7.03 -18.26
C TYR A 230 -17.84 6.48 -16.93
N THR A 231 -18.31 7.06 -15.83
CA THR A 231 -18.01 6.64 -14.45
C THR A 231 -18.52 5.23 -14.18
N LEU A 232 -19.72 4.88 -14.65
CA LEU A 232 -20.26 3.53 -14.54
C LEU A 232 -19.44 2.50 -15.31
N LEU A 233 -19.04 2.80 -16.56
CA LEU A 233 -18.19 1.91 -17.34
C LEU A 233 -16.82 1.69 -16.68
N GLY A 234 -16.23 2.75 -16.11
CA GLY A 234 -14.99 2.65 -15.33
C GLY A 234 -15.16 1.79 -14.07
N GLY A 235 -16.24 2.02 -13.31
CA GLY A 235 -16.56 1.23 -12.11
C GLY A 235 -16.80 -0.25 -12.39
N ILE A 236 -17.51 -0.59 -13.47
CA ILE A 236 -17.73 -1.99 -13.87
C ILE A 236 -16.42 -2.67 -14.28
N ARG A 237 -15.56 -1.98 -15.06
CA ARG A 237 -14.25 -2.52 -15.47
C ARG A 237 -13.38 -2.81 -14.25
N SER A 238 -13.34 -1.89 -13.29
CA SER A 238 -12.56 -2.09 -12.07
C SER A 238 -13.10 -3.18 -11.18
N ALA A 239 -14.41 -3.19 -10.93
CA ALA A 239 -15.02 -4.25 -10.13
C ALA A 239 -14.75 -5.64 -10.74
N ALA A 240 -14.86 -5.77 -12.07
CA ALA A 240 -14.54 -7.01 -12.76
C ALA A 240 -13.06 -7.41 -12.63
N GLN A 241 -12.13 -6.45 -12.70
CA GLN A 241 -10.72 -6.71 -12.47
C GLN A 241 -10.46 -7.16 -11.03
N LEU A 242 -10.88 -6.38 -10.04
CA LEU A 242 -10.63 -6.69 -8.63
C LEU A 242 -11.15 -8.10 -8.29
N THR A 243 -12.37 -8.43 -8.72
CA THR A 243 -12.93 -9.79 -8.53
C THR A 243 -12.11 -10.88 -9.24
N ALA A 244 -11.61 -10.63 -10.46
CA ALA A 244 -10.82 -11.61 -11.20
C ALA A 244 -9.46 -11.91 -10.54
N TYR A 245 -8.85 -10.92 -9.89
CA TYR A 245 -7.55 -11.02 -9.24
C TYR A 245 -7.65 -11.45 -7.78
N GLU A 246 -8.81 -11.31 -7.16
CA GLU A 246 -9.06 -11.77 -5.79
C GLU A 246 -8.94 -13.31 -5.66
N ILE A 247 -9.45 -14.06 -6.63
CA ILE A 247 -9.39 -15.54 -6.59
C ILE A 247 -7.95 -16.06 -6.52
N PRO A 248 -7.01 -15.68 -7.42
CA PRO A 248 -5.62 -16.10 -7.30
C PRO A 248 -4.93 -15.52 -6.05
N LEU A 249 -5.35 -14.36 -5.53
CA LEU A 249 -4.85 -13.84 -4.24
C LEU A 249 -5.14 -14.83 -3.12
N LEU A 250 -6.41 -15.24 -2.99
CA LEU A 250 -6.90 -16.14 -1.95
C LEU A 250 -6.16 -17.48 -1.98
N ILE A 251 -5.98 -18.06 -3.18
CA ILE A 251 -5.27 -19.34 -3.36
C ILE A 251 -3.78 -19.20 -3.01
N THR A 252 -3.15 -18.07 -3.36
CA THR A 252 -1.75 -17.81 -3.03
C THR A 252 -1.56 -17.64 -1.52
N VAL A 253 -2.44 -16.91 -0.85
CA VAL A 253 -2.43 -16.77 0.62
C VAL A 253 -2.72 -18.09 1.31
N LEU A 254 -3.65 -18.90 0.78
CA LEU A 254 -3.91 -20.25 1.28
C LEU A 254 -2.65 -21.13 1.23
N SER A 255 -1.80 -20.96 0.21
CA SER A 255 -0.52 -21.67 0.12
C SER A 255 0.40 -21.35 1.30
N VAL A 256 0.42 -20.09 1.75
CA VAL A 256 1.19 -19.64 2.92
C VAL A 256 0.62 -20.25 4.21
N VAL A 257 -0.71 -20.23 4.35
CA VAL A 257 -1.40 -20.85 5.50
C VAL A 257 -1.15 -22.36 5.58
N VAL A 258 -1.10 -23.05 4.44
CA VAL A 258 -0.79 -24.50 4.42
C VAL A 258 0.64 -24.77 4.88
N ILE A 259 1.60 -23.92 4.50
CA ILE A 259 2.99 -24.06 4.96
C ILE A 259 3.13 -23.80 6.46
N SER A 260 2.53 -22.73 6.97
CA SER A 260 2.61 -22.37 8.39
C SER A 260 1.76 -23.28 9.29
N GLY A 261 0.63 -23.77 8.77
CA GLY A 261 -0.33 -24.57 9.52
C GLY A 261 -1.30 -23.75 10.39
N SER A 262 -1.37 -22.43 10.19
CA SER A 262 -2.25 -21.54 10.97
C SER A 262 -2.82 -20.38 10.14
N PHE A 263 -4.03 -19.96 10.49
CA PHE A 263 -4.68 -18.73 9.98
C PHE A 263 -4.35 -17.49 10.83
N ASN A 264 -3.65 -17.67 11.94
CA ASN A 264 -3.20 -16.58 12.81
C ASN A 264 -1.98 -15.89 12.18
N MET A 265 -2.02 -14.56 12.06
CA MET A 265 -0.95 -13.80 11.42
C MET A 265 0.35 -13.81 12.23
N ILE A 266 0.27 -13.81 13.56
CA ILE A 266 1.45 -13.85 14.43
C ILE A 266 2.11 -15.22 14.33
N GLU A 267 1.33 -16.30 14.41
CA GLU A 267 1.84 -17.68 14.33
C GLU A 267 2.49 -17.97 12.96
N VAL A 268 2.00 -17.37 11.87
CA VAL A 268 2.66 -17.48 10.56
C VAL A 268 4.05 -16.87 10.57
N ILE A 269 4.24 -15.72 11.22
CA ILE A 269 5.55 -15.07 11.31
C ILE A 269 6.47 -15.85 12.25
N GLU A 270 5.96 -16.28 13.41
CA GLU A 270 6.70 -17.10 14.36
C GLU A 270 7.15 -18.41 13.72
N PHE A 271 6.31 -19.06 12.91
CA PHE A 271 6.70 -20.24 12.14
C PHE A 271 7.87 -19.97 11.17
N GLN A 272 7.93 -18.79 10.55
CA GLN A 272 9.04 -18.43 9.67
C GLN A 272 10.35 -18.24 10.44
N ALA A 273 10.27 -17.69 11.65
CA ALA A 273 11.42 -17.53 12.54
C ALA A 273 11.90 -18.89 13.07
N ASP A 274 10.98 -19.70 13.63
CA ASP A 274 11.29 -21.00 14.23
C ASP A 274 11.83 -22.00 13.20
N SER A 275 11.34 -21.92 11.96
CA SER A 275 11.76 -22.84 10.89
C SER A 275 13.06 -22.43 10.19
N GLY A 276 13.62 -21.27 10.55
CA GLY A 276 14.91 -20.75 10.08
C GLY A 276 14.96 -20.38 8.59
N VAL A 277 13.83 -20.44 7.88
CA VAL A 277 13.75 -20.18 6.45
C VAL A 277 12.53 -19.34 6.12
N TRP A 278 12.76 -18.22 5.44
CA TRP A 278 11.66 -17.37 4.97
C TRP A 278 10.90 -18.02 3.82
N ASN A 279 9.58 -17.82 3.83
CA ASN A 279 8.67 -18.38 2.83
C ASN A 279 8.98 -17.94 1.40
N ILE A 280 9.65 -16.80 1.17
CA ILE A 280 10.08 -16.39 -0.18
C ILE A 280 11.00 -17.42 -0.85
N PHE A 281 11.82 -18.14 -0.07
CA PHE A 281 12.73 -19.15 -0.59
C PHE A 281 12.05 -20.51 -0.77
N LEU A 282 10.97 -20.77 -0.03
CA LEU A 282 10.15 -21.99 -0.14
C LEU A 282 9.13 -21.88 -1.28
N LEU A 283 8.52 -20.70 -1.42
CA LEU A 283 7.45 -20.40 -2.39
C LEU A 283 7.80 -19.13 -3.20
N PRO A 284 8.86 -19.14 -4.03
CA PRO A 284 9.20 -17.98 -4.86
C PRO A 284 8.09 -17.66 -5.87
N LEU A 285 7.42 -18.68 -6.40
CA LEU A 285 6.24 -18.51 -7.26
C LEU A 285 5.12 -17.79 -6.51
N GLY A 286 4.82 -18.22 -5.27
CA GLY A 286 3.82 -17.59 -4.42
C GLY A 286 4.12 -16.12 -4.13
N GLY A 287 5.39 -15.79 -3.87
CA GLY A 287 5.81 -14.40 -3.69
C GLY A 287 5.54 -13.55 -4.94
N ILE A 288 5.92 -14.02 -6.12
CA ILE A 288 5.69 -13.30 -7.39
C ILE A 288 4.18 -13.16 -7.66
N LEU A 289 3.41 -14.24 -7.50
CA LEU A 289 1.96 -14.23 -7.70
C LEU A 289 1.29 -13.23 -6.75
N PHE A 290 1.62 -13.26 -5.47
CA PHE A 290 1.07 -12.34 -4.49
C PHE A 290 1.39 -10.89 -4.86
N LEU A 291 2.65 -10.59 -5.24
CA LEU A 291 3.05 -9.23 -5.62
C LEU A 291 2.24 -8.76 -6.84
N VAL A 292 2.19 -9.54 -7.91
CA VAL A 292 1.47 -9.19 -9.15
C VAL A 292 -0.01 -8.98 -8.88
N VAL A 293 -0.64 -9.90 -8.13
CA VAL A 293 -2.06 -9.82 -7.81
C VAL A 293 -2.36 -8.62 -6.90
N MET A 294 -1.51 -8.32 -5.93
CA MET A 294 -1.70 -7.14 -5.09
C MET A 294 -1.50 -5.81 -5.84
N VAL A 295 -0.62 -5.76 -6.84
CA VAL A 295 -0.53 -4.56 -7.72
C VAL A 295 -1.85 -4.37 -8.49
N ALA A 296 -2.47 -5.46 -8.94
CA ALA A 296 -3.77 -5.43 -9.60
C ALA A 296 -4.93 -5.05 -8.66
N GLU A 297 -4.91 -5.56 -7.43
CA GLU A 297 -5.92 -5.31 -6.39
C GLU A 297 -5.92 -3.86 -5.88
N VAL A 298 -4.80 -3.17 -6.04
CA VAL A 298 -4.63 -1.75 -5.66
C VAL A 298 -4.70 -0.83 -6.88
N GLU A 299 -5.06 -1.36 -8.06
CA GLU A 299 -5.30 -0.59 -9.28
C GLU A 299 -4.09 0.28 -9.69
N ARG A 300 -2.85 -0.19 -9.43
CA ARG A 300 -1.64 0.52 -9.83
C ARG A 300 -1.17 0.09 -11.22
N ILE A 301 -0.54 1.01 -11.96
CA ILE A 301 0.11 0.71 -13.25
C ILE A 301 1.02 -0.52 -13.09
N PRO A 302 0.85 -1.56 -13.93
CA PRO A 302 0.16 -1.60 -15.22
C PRO A 302 -1.35 -1.90 -15.20
N PHE A 303 -1.91 -2.24 -14.03
CA PHE A 303 -3.29 -2.70 -13.81
C PHE A 303 -4.25 -1.58 -13.39
N ASP A 304 -3.85 -0.34 -13.58
CA ASP A 304 -4.72 0.81 -13.37
C ASP A 304 -5.76 0.84 -14.49
N MET A 305 -7.03 0.52 -14.22
CA MET A 305 -8.14 0.59 -15.19
C MET A 305 -9.05 1.81 -15.04
N PRO A 306 -9.31 2.32 -13.82
CA PRO A 306 -10.11 3.54 -13.63
C PRO A 306 -9.38 4.83 -13.98
N GLU A 307 -8.10 4.98 -13.63
CA GLU A 307 -7.34 6.24 -13.74
C GLU A 307 -6.82 6.44 -15.18
N ALA A 308 -7.67 6.16 -16.16
CA ALA A 308 -7.38 6.26 -17.59
C ALA A 308 -7.74 7.64 -18.12
N GLU A 309 -6.92 8.65 -17.81
CA GLU A 309 -7.12 10.03 -18.31
C GLU A 309 -7.35 10.06 -19.83
N ALA A 310 -6.70 9.15 -20.57
CA ALA A 310 -6.81 9.03 -22.01
C ALA A 310 -8.01 8.20 -22.54
N GLU A 311 -8.65 7.35 -21.72
CA GLU A 311 -9.80 6.52 -22.14
C GLU A 311 -11.11 6.86 -21.43
N LEU A 312 -11.11 6.85 -20.09
CA LEU A 312 -12.31 6.96 -19.24
C LEU A 312 -12.17 8.02 -18.13
N VAL A 313 -11.31 9.03 -18.32
CA VAL A 313 -11.04 10.12 -17.37
C VAL A 313 -10.41 9.58 -16.07
N GLU A 314 -11.20 9.32 -15.04
CA GLU A 314 -10.74 8.73 -13.76
C GLU A 314 -11.70 7.64 -13.26
N GLY A 315 -12.54 7.08 -14.15
CA GLY A 315 -13.42 5.96 -13.84
C GLY A 315 -14.41 6.31 -12.71
N TRP A 316 -14.41 5.52 -11.64
CA TRP A 316 -15.37 5.65 -10.53
C TRP A 316 -15.13 6.85 -9.60
N TRP A 317 -14.07 7.63 -9.83
CA TRP A 317 -13.68 8.78 -9.00
C TRP A 317 -14.26 10.10 -9.49
N THR A 318 -14.59 10.19 -10.77
CA THR A 318 -14.71 11.45 -11.51
C THR A 318 -15.71 12.45 -10.93
N GLU A 319 -16.82 11.98 -10.37
CA GLU A 319 -17.87 12.86 -9.84
C GLU A 319 -17.58 13.34 -8.40
N TYR A 320 -16.67 12.66 -7.68
CA TYR A 320 -16.39 12.96 -6.29
C TYR A 320 -15.46 14.16 -6.12
N GLY A 321 -15.85 15.08 -5.25
CA GLY A 321 -15.07 16.27 -4.88
C GLY A 321 -14.68 16.30 -3.40
N GLY A 322 -13.85 17.29 -3.06
CA GLY A 322 -13.48 17.64 -1.68
C GLY A 322 -12.95 16.45 -0.86
N MET A 323 -13.52 16.27 0.33
CA MET A 323 -13.07 15.25 1.28
C MET A 323 -13.38 13.81 0.84
N ARG A 324 -14.47 13.56 0.11
CA ARG A 324 -14.82 12.18 -0.33
C ARG A 324 -13.82 11.64 -1.34
N TRP A 325 -13.43 12.47 -2.30
CA TRP A 325 -12.31 12.15 -3.19
C TRP A 325 -11.02 11.91 -2.39
N GLY A 326 -10.72 12.77 -1.41
CA GLY A 326 -9.57 12.61 -0.52
C GLY A 326 -9.56 11.29 0.28
N LEU A 327 -10.73 10.82 0.72
CA LEU A 327 -10.89 9.55 1.42
C LEU A 327 -10.68 8.35 0.49
N MET A 328 -11.18 8.40 -0.74
CA MET A 328 -10.95 7.35 -1.74
C MET A 328 -9.47 7.28 -2.11
N PHE A 329 -8.83 8.43 -2.33
CA PHE A 329 -7.39 8.52 -2.53
C PHE A 329 -6.61 7.94 -1.34
N ALA A 330 -6.95 8.34 -0.11
CA ALA A 330 -6.31 7.78 1.08
C ALA A 330 -6.48 6.26 1.18
N SER A 331 -7.65 5.73 0.79
CA SER A 331 -7.93 4.30 0.85
C SER A 331 -7.05 3.47 -0.11
N GLU A 332 -6.80 3.96 -1.32
CA GLU A 332 -5.92 3.27 -2.28
C GLU A 332 -4.47 3.19 -1.75
N TYR A 333 -3.97 4.27 -1.15
CA TYR A 333 -2.65 4.30 -0.53
C TYR A 333 -2.54 3.42 0.70
N LEU A 334 -3.57 3.43 1.56
CA LEU A 334 -3.65 2.55 2.71
C LEU A 334 -3.67 1.07 2.27
N ARG A 335 -4.44 0.71 1.24
CA ARG A 335 -4.42 -0.65 0.68
C ARG A 335 -3.07 -1.00 0.07
N THR A 336 -2.42 -0.06 -0.63
CA THR A 336 -1.03 -0.24 -1.11
C THR A 336 -0.10 -0.56 0.05
N TYR A 337 -0.23 0.17 1.15
CA TYR A 337 0.63 -0.03 2.32
C TYR A 337 0.35 -1.36 3.01
N ALA A 338 -0.93 -1.71 3.20
CA ALA A 338 -1.33 -3.02 3.70
C ALA A 338 -0.75 -4.15 2.83
N ALA A 339 -0.79 -4.02 1.50
CA ALA A 339 -0.18 -4.99 0.58
C ALA A 339 1.32 -5.17 0.83
N CYS A 340 2.05 -4.07 1.01
CA CYS A 340 3.50 -4.09 1.27
C CYS A 340 3.81 -4.74 2.62
N ILE A 341 3.03 -4.44 3.65
CA ILE A 341 3.18 -5.06 4.98
C ILE A 341 2.85 -6.55 4.90
N LEU A 342 1.76 -6.94 4.24
CA LEU A 342 1.35 -8.34 4.10
C LEU A 342 2.38 -9.16 3.31
N PHE A 343 2.99 -8.59 2.27
CA PHE A 343 4.10 -9.25 1.57
C PHE A 343 5.27 -9.51 2.53
N ALA A 344 5.63 -8.50 3.34
CA ALA A 344 6.69 -8.66 4.32
C ALA A 344 6.35 -9.76 5.36
N HIS A 345 5.10 -9.79 5.84
CA HIS A 345 4.59 -10.80 6.77
C HIS A 345 4.65 -12.20 6.17
N PHE A 346 4.04 -12.40 5.00
CA PHE A 346 3.87 -13.74 4.42
C PHE A 346 5.15 -14.32 3.82
N PHE A 347 6.06 -13.49 3.32
CA PHE A 347 7.20 -13.96 2.52
C PHE A 347 8.57 -13.57 3.08
N LEU A 348 8.70 -12.43 3.77
CA LEU A 348 10.00 -11.89 4.23
C LEU A 348 10.24 -12.04 5.74
N GLY A 349 9.51 -12.92 6.43
CA GLY A 349 9.67 -13.16 7.87
C GLY A 349 9.14 -12.02 8.74
N GLY A 350 8.19 -11.21 8.25
CA GLY A 350 7.56 -10.14 9.04
C GLY A 350 8.56 -9.22 9.72
N TRP A 351 8.52 -9.19 11.05
CA TRP A 351 9.39 -8.39 11.92
C TRP A 351 10.70 -9.08 12.34
N GLU A 352 10.92 -10.34 11.97
CA GLU A 352 12.14 -11.07 12.28
C GLU A 352 13.36 -10.41 11.61
N ALA A 353 14.47 -10.30 12.33
CA ALA A 353 15.68 -9.76 11.74
C ALA A 353 16.44 -10.82 10.92
N PRO A 354 17.02 -10.46 9.76
CA PRO A 354 17.91 -11.40 9.07
C PRO A 354 19.13 -11.70 9.95
N PHE A 355 19.34 -12.98 10.27
CA PHE A 355 20.45 -13.48 11.10
C PHE A 355 20.44 -12.96 12.54
N GLU A 356 19.27 -12.88 13.16
CA GLU A 356 19.07 -12.41 14.54
C GLU A 356 20.01 -13.12 15.54
N ASP A 357 20.10 -14.45 15.45
CA ASP A 357 20.94 -15.27 16.33
C ASP A 357 22.45 -15.05 16.18
N SER A 358 22.90 -14.44 15.08
CA SER A 358 24.32 -14.33 14.74
C SER A 358 24.95 -13.01 15.20
N ILE A 359 24.16 -11.96 15.44
CA ILE A 359 24.66 -10.61 15.71
C ILE A 359 23.95 -9.99 16.93
N PRO A 360 24.62 -9.87 18.10
CA PRO A 360 23.99 -9.40 19.35
C PRO A 360 23.42 -7.96 19.30
N PHE A 361 23.90 -7.13 18.37
CA PHE A 361 23.36 -5.78 18.18
C PHE A 361 21.99 -5.78 17.50
N ILE A 362 21.69 -6.81 16.70
CA ILE A 362 20.46 -6.94 15.93
C ILE A 362 19.29 -7.39 16.83
N GLU A 363 19.56 -8.28 17.79
CA GLU A 363 18.60 -8.76 18.80
C GLU A 363 18.00 -7.63 19.66
N ASN A 364 18.76 -6.57 19.91
CA ASN A 364 18.33 -5.44 20.74
C ASN A 364 17.56 -4.35 19.98
N LEU A 365 17.34 -4.50 18.68
CA LEU A 365 16.58 -3.52 17.89
C LEU A 365 15.08 -3.83 17.95
N PRO A 366 14.21 -2.83 18.15
CA PRO A 366 12.77 -3.06 18.15
C PRO A 366 12.29 -3.71 16.85
N HIS A 367 11.43 -4.72 16.97
CA HIS A 367 10.92 -5.54 15.86
C HIS A 367 10.25 -4.70 14.75
N ILE A 368 9.61 -3.58 15.12
CA ILE A 368 9.03 -2.63 14.16
C ILE A 368 10.06 -2.02 13.20
N MET A 369 11.32 -1.87 13.63
CA MET A 369 12.41 -1.32 12.81
C MET A 369 12.85 -2.27 11.69
N TRP A 370 12.48 -3.54 11.74
CA TRP A 370 12.72 -4.50 10.66
C TRP A 370 11.54 -4.60 9.71
N LEU A 371 10.32 -4.57 10.24
CA LEU A 371 9.12 -4.61 9.43
C LEU A 371 8.99 -3.39 8.52
N LEU A 372 9.20 -2.17 9.04
CA LEU A 372 8.99 -0.94 8.27
C LEU A 372 9.93 -0.83 7.05
N PRO A 373 11.26 -1.05 7.15
CA PRO A 373 12.13 -1.04 5.98
C PRO A 373 11.79 -2.13 4.96
N LYS A 374 11.38 -3.34 5.39
CA LYS A 374 10.92 -4.39 4.47
C LYS A 374 9.68 -3.96 3.70
N ALA A 375 8.68 -3.41 4.40
CA ALA A 375 7.47 -2.87 3.77
C ALA A 375 7.80 -1.71 2.81
N TRP A 376 8.72 -0.81 3.19
CA TRP A 376 9.17 0.29 2.33
C TRP A 376 9.94 -0.22 1.11
N LEU A 377 10.75 -1.28 1.25
CA LEU A 377 11.42 -1.95 0.13
C LEU A 377 10.41 -2.47 -0.90
N ILE A 378 9.37 -3.16 -0.44
CA ILE A 378 8.29 -3.62 -1.33
C ILE A 378 7.54 -2.45 -1.95
N PHE A 379 7.30 -1.38 -1.20
CA PHE A 379 6.70 -0.18 -1.76
C PHE A 379 7.58 0.46 -2.85
N PHE A 380 8.91 0.50 -2.68
CA PHE A 380 9.80 0.95 -3.76
C PHE A 380 9.68 0.09 -5.01
N ILE A 381 9.43 -1.22 -4.88
CA ILE A 381 9.14 -2.09 -6.04
C ILE A 381 7.83 -1.67 -6.71
N PHE A 382 6.77 -1.37 -5.96
CA PHE A 382 5.50 -0.87 -6.52
C PHE A 382 5.71 0.43 -7.31
N VAL A 383 6.47 1.38 -6.75
CA VAL A 383 6.80 2.65 -7.42
C VAL A 383 7.68 2.42 -8.65
N TRP A 384 8.62 1.47 -8.57
CA TRP A 384 9.46 1.11 -9.69
C TRP A 384 8.68 0.49 -10.84
N LEU A 385 7.77 -0.46 -10.55
CA LEU A 385 6.88 -1.06 -11.53
C LEU A 385 6.02 0.00 -12.22
N ARG A 386 5.47 0.96 -11.46
CA ARG A 386 4.72 2.10 -12.00
C ARG A 386 5.54 2.93 -12.97
N ALA A 387 6.82 3.15 -12.69
CA ALA A 387 7.71 3.95 -13.54
C ALA A 387 8.23 3.17 -14.76
N ALA A 388 8.39 1.85 -14.65
CA ALA A 388 9.01 1.00 -15.66
C ALA A 388 8.01 0.40 -16.66
N LEU A 389 6.79 0.08 -16.22
CA LEU A 389 5.81 -0.64 -17.01
C LEU A 389 4.79 0.28 -17.69
N HIS A 390 4.35 -0.15 -18.87
CA HIS A 390 3.27 0.51 -19.60
C HIS A 390 1.92 -0.04 -19.16
N ARG A 391 0.86 0.74 -19.41
CA ARG A 391 -0.52 0.30 -19.18
C ARG A 391 -0.88 -0.84 -20.14
N VAL A 392 -1.60 -1.84 -19.62
CA VAL A 392 -2.10 -2.99 -20.39
C VAL A 392 -3.61 -2.86 -20.58
N ARG A 393 -4.17 -3.37 -21.69
CA ARG A 393 -5.62 -3.30 -21.95
C ARG A 393 -6.42 -4.22 -21.02
N THR A 394 -7.65 -3.83 -20.65
CA THR A 394 -8.53 -4.62 -19.74
C THR A 394 -8.71 -6.06 -20.17
N ASP A 395 -8.92 -6.32 -21.46
CA ASP A 395 -9.14 -7.70 -21.95
C ASP A 395 -7.91 -8.59 -21.70
N GLN A 396 -6.71 -8.05 -21.90
CA GLN A 396 -5.44 -8.75 -21.66
C GLN A 396 -5.19 -8.95 -20.17
N ILE A 397 -5.56 -7.98 -19.34
CA ILE A 397 -5.49 -8.09 -17.87
C ILE A 397 -6.41 -9.21 -17.37
N LEU A 398 -7.65 -9.26 -17.84
CA LEU A 398 -8.57 -10.33 -17.45
C LEU A 398 -8.09 -11.70 -17.97
N GLU A 399 -7.62 -11.76 -19.23
CA GLU A 399 -7.05 -12.98 -19.78
C GLU A 399 -5.83 -13.48 -18.99
N PHE A 400 -4.94 -12.56 -18.57
CA PHE A 400 -3.78 -12.89 -17.75
C PHE A 400 -4.17 -13.44 -16.38
N GLY A 401 -5.15 -12.82 -15.71
CA GLY A 401 -5.67 -13.30 -14.43
C GLY A 401 -6.25 -14.70 -14.52
N TRP A 402 -7.14 -14.95 -15.49
CA TRP A 402 -7.85 -16.21 -15.62
C TRP A 402 -7.04 -17.34 -16.25
N ARG A 403 -6.24 -17.06 -17.28
CA ARG A 403 -5.49 -18.10 -18.01
C ARG A 403 -4.14 -18.41 -17.39
N TRP A 404 -3.52 -17.46 -16.71
CA TRP A 404 -2.15 -17.63 -16.17
C TRP A 404 -2.13 -17.63 -14.64
N LEU A 405 -2.56 -16.53 -14.00
CA LEU A 405 -2.41 -16.40 -12.55
C LEU A 405 -3.22 -17.42 -11.77
N LEU A 406 -4.45 -17.70 -12.20
CA LEU A 406 -5.30 -18.69 -11.52
C LEU A 406 -4.69 -20.10 -11.56
N PRO A 407 -4.33 -20.70 -12.71
CA PRO A 407 -3.64 -21.99 -12.74
C PRO A 407 -2.32 -21.99 -11.98
N LEU A 408 -1.50 -20.93 -12.10
CA LEU A 408 -0.22 -20.83 -11.39
C LEU A 408 -0.40 -20.79 -9.86
N SER A 409 -1.44 -20.11 -9.35
CA SER A 409 -1.75 -20.10 -7.93
C SER A 409 -2.13 -21.49 -7.41
N LEU A 410 -2.85 -22.29 -8.20
CA LEU A 410 -3.17 -23.68 -7.86
C LEU A 410 -1.91 -24.55 -7.84
N VAL A 411 -0.99 -24.37 -8.80
CA VAL A 411 0.32 -25.06 -8.79
C VAL A 411 1.09 -24.69 -7.53
N ASN A 412 1.12 -23.40 -7.16
CA ASN A 412 1.76 -22.94 -5.92
C ASN A 412 1.16 -23.59 -4.67
N LEU A 413 -0.17 -23.73 -4.61
CA LEU A 413 -0.86 -24.40 -3.50
C LEU A 413 -0.50 -25.88 -3.41
N VAL A 414 -0.43 -26.57 -4.55
CA VAL A 414 -0.01 -27.98 -4.59
C VAL A 414 1.43 -28.11 -4.14
N MET A 415 2.34 -27.22 -4.58
CA MET A 415 3.73 -27.20 -4.13
C MET A 415 3.82 -26.99 -2.61
N ALA A 416 3.10 -25.99 -2.06
CA ALA A 416 3.03 -25.74 -0.63
C ALA A 416 2.57 -26.98 0.16
N THR A 417 1.54 -27.66 -0.33
CA THR A 417 1.01 -28.89 0.28
C THR A 417 2.05 -30.02 0.24
N ILE A 418 2.75 -30.21 -0.87
CA ILE A 418 3.78 -31.23 -1.01
C ILE A 418 4.94 -30.95 -0.06
N LEU A 419 5.41 -29.71 0.01
CA LEU A 419 6.49 -29.29 0.92
C LEU A 419 6.11 -29.58 2.38
N ARG A 420 4.89 -29.20 2.79
CA ARG A 420 4.43 -29.42 4.17
C ARG A 420 4.27 -30.90 4.53
N LEU A 421 3.76 -31.73 3.63
CA LEU A 421 3.46 -33.15 3.93
C LEU A 421 4.67 -34.09 3.80
N TRP A 422 5.55 -33.84 2.83
CA TRP A 422 6.60 -34.79 2.47
C TRP A 422 8.01 -34.34 2.83
N VAL A 423 8.22 -33.04 3.04
CA VAL A 423 9.55 -32.46 3.26
C VAL A 423 9.72 -31.95 4.68
N TYR A 424 8.69 -31.34 5.25
CA TYR A 424 8.72 -30.86 6.63
C TYR A 424 8.58 -32.04 7.61
N ASP A 425 9.71 -32.50 8.15
CA ASP A 425 9.77 -33.66 9.04
C ASP A 425 9.22 -33.32 10.46
N GLY A 426 9.12 -32.04 10.82
CA GLY A 426 8.57 -31.56 12.10
C GLY A 426 9.36 -31.96 13.36
N ILE A 427 10.30 -32.89 13.26
CA ILE A 427 11.10 -33.43 14.37
C ILE A 427 12.26 -32.48 14.75
N ASN A 428 12.91 -31.85 13.77
CA ASN A 428 14.03 -30.93 14.02
C ASN A 428 13.60 -29.46 14.13
N GLY A 429 12.32 -29.14 13.88
CA GLY A 429 11.80 -27.77 13.83
C GLY A 429 12.24 -26.94 12.62
N GLU A 430 13.40 -27.25 12.02
CA GLU A 430 13.99 -26.49 10.92
C GLU A 430 13.78 -27.14 9.54
N TRP A 431 13.75 -26.31 8.48
CA TRP A 431 13.74 -26.80 7.10
C TRP A 431 15.14 -27.33 6.69
N PRO A 432 15.21 -28.43 5.92
CA PRO A 432 16.47 -28.87 5.35
C PRO A 432 16.98 -27.83 4.34
N ILE A 433 18.09 -27.15 4.64
CA ILE A 433 18.66 -26.02 3.88
C ILE A 433 18.84 -26.30 2.38
N LEU A 434 19.07 -27.57 1.99
CA LEU A 434 19.19 -27.97 0.59
C LEU A 434 17.90 -27.73 -0.21
N VAL A 435 16.74 -27.86 0.41
CA VAL A 435 15.45 -27.73 -0.29
C VAL A 435 15.19 -26.28 -0.73
N PRO A 436 15.25 -25.26 0.14
CA PRO A 436 15.15 -23.86 -0.28
C PRO A 436 16.19 -23.49 -1.35
N ILE A 437 17.43 -23.97 -1.22
CA ILE A 437 18.48 -23.71 -2.22
C ILE A 437 18.14 -24.32 -3.59
N LEU A 438 17.62 -25.55 -3.62
CA LEU A 438 17.20 -26.18 -4.86
C LEU A 438 16.01 -25.47 -5.49
N ILE A 439 14.98 -25.13 -4.71
CA ILE A 439 13.79 -24.42 -5.20
C ILE A 439 14.17 -23.05 -5.76
N THR A 440 14.99 -22.30 -5.03
CA THR A 440 15.43 -20.95 -5.44
C THR A 440 16.35 -21.00 -6.65
N SER A 441 17.27 -21.96 -6.73
CA SER A 441 18.13 -22.13 -7.91
C SER A 441 17.34 -22.56 -9.15
N ILE A 442 16.41 -23.51 -9.02
CA ILE A 442 15.50 -23.90 -10.11
C ILE A 442 14.64 -22.71 -10.54
N GLY A 443 14.07 -21.97 -9.58
CA GLY A 443 13.28 -20.77 -9.84
C GLY A 443 14.10 -19.69 -10.56
N LEU A 444 15.35 -19.46 -10.17
CA LEU A 444 16.25 -18.50 -10.79
C LEU A 444 16.68 -18.96 -12.19
N VAL A 445 16.99 -20.25 -12.38
CA VAL A 445 17.30 -20.80 -13.71
C VAL A 445 16.10 -20.67 -14.63
N LEU A 446 14.90 -21.01 -14.16
CA LEU A 446 13.67 -20.87 -14.94
C LEU A 446 13.37 -19.41 -15.26
N PHE A 447 13.57 -18.50 -14.31
CA PHE A 447 13.47 -17.06 -14.54
C PHE A 447 14.46 -16.57 -15.60
N VAL A 448 15.74 -16.99 -15.52
CA VAL A 448 16.76 -16.63 -16.49
C VAL A 448 16.45 -17.21 -17.87
N LEU A 449 16.02 -18.47 -17.94
CA LEU A 449 15.60 -19.09 -19.20
C LEU A 449 14.44 -18.32 -19.82
N LEU A 450 13.38 -18.02 -19.06
CA LEU A 450 12.25 -17.23 -19.54
C LEU A 450 12.62 -15.79 -19.90
N SER A 451 13.60 -15.19 -19.21
CA SER A 451 14.07 -13.84 -19.50
C SER A 451 14.94 -13.77 -20.76
N ILE A 452 15.60 -14.87 -21.13
CA ILE A 452 16.43 -15.00 -22.33
C ILE A 452 15.60 -15.52 -23.52
N ASP A 453 14.46 -16.15 -23.27
CA ASP A 453 13.51 -16.62 -24.28
C ASP A 453 12.82 -15.44 -24.98
N GLU A 454 13.61 -14.72 -25.79
CA GLU A 454 13.14 -13.71 -26.70
C GLU A 454 12.66 -14.40 -27.98
N ASP A 455 11.42 -14.10 -28.38
CA ASP A 455 10.82 -14.65 -29.60
C ASP A 455 11.75 -14.38 -30.81
N PRO A 456 12.27 -15.42 -31.47
CA PRO A 456 13.19 -15.26 -32.60
C PRO A 456 12.55 -14.50 -33.77
N GLU A 457 11.22 -14.51 -33.91
CA GLU A 457 10.50 -13.70 -34.89
C GLU A 457 10.50 -12.21 -34.52
N ALA A 458 10.36 -11.88 -33.23
CA ALA A 458 10.42 -10.51 -32.72
C ALA A 458 11.84 -9.92 -32.82
N LEU A 459 12.87 -10.74 -32.59
CA LEU A 459 14.28 -10.37 -32.78
C LEU A 459 14.63 -10.13 -34.25
N ALA A 460 14.15 -11.01 -35.15
CA ALA A 460 14.36 -10.85 -36.59
C ALA A 460 13.73 -9.56 -37.15
N ALA A 461 12.64 -9.10 -36.54
CA ALA A 461 11.98 -7.85 -36.92
C ALA A 461 12.63 -6.58 -36.33
N GLN A 462 13.58 -6.68 -35.39
CA GLN A 462 14.12 -5.54 -34.61
C GLN A 462 13.01 -4.60 -34.08
N THR A 463 11.85 -5.15 -33.78
CA THR A 463 10.67 -4.39 -33.38
C THR A 463 10.70 -4.11 -31.89
N ARG A 464 10.38 -2.87 -31.49
CA ARG A 464 10.14 -2.56 -30.08
C ARG A 464 8.97 -3.41 -29.56
N PRO A 465 8.93 -3.77 -28.26
CA PRO A 465 8.02 -4.80 -27.76
C PRO A 465 6.50 -4.52 -27.88
N PHE A 466 6.06 -3.42 -28.49
CA PHE A 466 4.65 -3.02 -28.54
C PHE A 466 4.22 -2.28 -29.83
N SER A 467 4.94 -2.42 -30.96
CA SER A 467 4.39 -1.94 -32.24
C SER A 467 3.35 -2.94 -32.75
N VAL A 468 2.06 -2.66 -32.52
CA VAL A 468 0.98 -3.42 -33.16
C VAL A 468 0.94 -3.01 -34.63
N GLN A 469 1.50 -3.83 -35.51
CA GLN A 469 1.06 -3.87 -36.90
C GLN A 469 0.42 -5.22 -37.18
N THR A 470 -0.74 -5.16 -37.81
CA THR A 470 -1.29 -6.30 -38.54
C THR A 470 -0.47 -6.40 -39.83
N THR A 471 -0.01 -7.60 -40.19
CA THR A 471 0.73 -7.84 -41.45
C THR A 471 -0.04 -7.37 -42.67
N ASP A 472 -1.37 -7.38 -42.57
CA ASP A 472 -2.27 -6.79 -43.56
C ASP A 472 -2.74 -5.41 -43.10
N VAL A 473 -2.52 -4.39 -43.94
CA VAL A 473 -3.07 -3.04 -43.73
C VAL A 473 -4.59 -3.13 -43.75
N ALA A 474 -5.25 -2.91 -42.61
CA ALA A 474 -6.70 -2.89 -42.54
C ALA A 474 -7.26 -1.75 -43.42
N SER A 475 -7.78 -2.11 -44.59
CA SER A 475 -8.53 -1.21 -45.45
C SER A 475 -10.02 -1.27 -45.12
N PRO A 476 -10.77 -0.16 -45.21
CA PRO A 476 -12.21 -0.19 -44.97
C PRO A 476 -12.89 -1.18 -45.93
N GLY A 477 -13.36 -2.32 -45.41
CA GLY A 477 -14.07 -3.35 -46.19
C GLY A 477 -13.44 -4.74 -46.21
N GLN A 478 -12.25 -4.96 -45.66
CA GLN A 478 -11.69 -6.32 -45.56
C GLN A 478 -12.39 -7.12 -44.46
N ARG A 479 -13.20 -8.10 -44.87
CA ARG A 479 -13.58 -9.22 -43.99
C ARG A 479 -12.42 -10.20 -43.93
N ARG A 480 -12.01 -10.60 -42.73
CA ARG A 480 -11.17 -11.78 -42.52
C ARG A 480 -11.83 -12.97 -43.21
N SER A 481 -11.17 -13.55 -44.20
CA SER A 481 -11.49 -14.89 -44.68
C SER A 481 -10.76 -15.86 -43.76
N ASP A 482 -11.55 -16.46 -42.86
CA ASP A 482 -11.32 -17.62 -41.98
C ASP A 482 -9.95 -17.80 -41.32
#